data_AF-A0AAF3EJ05-F1
#
_entry.id   AF-A0AAF3EJ05-F1
#
_cell.length_a   1.000
_cell.length_b   1.000
_cell.length_c   1.000
_cell.angle_alpha   90.00
_cell.angle_beta   90.00
_cell.angle_gamma   90.00
#
_symmetry.space_group_name_H-M   'P 1'
#
loop_
_entity.id
_entity.type
_entity.pdbx_description
1 polymer ?
#
loop_
_entity_poly.entity_id
_entity_poly.type
_entity_poly.pdbx_seq_one_letter_code
_entity_poly.pdbx_strand_id
1 'polypeptide(L)'
;MRSLILATFVFLSTTWAQTTPRAVDPCSMCEYVVNQAQQHYHRNEDKGEVERELLNDCNTLKRFYGEQAVKDCDSWIRKNIDVIYRDLRDGKSTYQICYDMGECGVTGGTMGTTQRTTTTPAIQMTTTPSTTTTTTTRTTTTTTTTTRTTTTTTVTTTTPLDMCYVCQYVIDQARAFFNNRVTDEVALKSELLSVCQSLSSQYGQDVVQGCINDINQYIDVIFVDLVNKKASKDVCIDMKECM
;
A
#
# COMPACT_ATOMS: atom_id res chain seq x y z
N MET A 1 -9.54 -38.96 -62.97
CA MET A 1 -9.85 -37.53 -62.81
C MET A 1 -9.64 -37.18 -61.36
N ARG A 2 -8.74 -36.22 -61.12
CA ARG A 2 -8.28 -35.73 -59.80
C ARG A 2 -9.32 -34.75 -59.24
N SER A 3 -9.53 -34.76 -57.93
CA SER A 3 -9.66 -33.53 -57.13
C SER A 3 -9.82 -33.88 -55.64
N LEU A 4 -8.73 -33.71 -54.90
CA LEU A 4 -8.69 -33.63 -53.43
C LEU A 4 -8.57 -32.14 -53.11
N ILE A 5 -9.60 -31.55 -52.50
CA ILE A 5 -9.58 -30.15 -52.05
C ILE A 5 -9.21 -30.16 -50.56
N LEU A 6 -7.96 -29.83 -50.26
CA LEU A 6 -7.45 -29.56 -48.91
C LEU A 6 -7.78 -28.09 -48.57
N ALA A 7 -8.75 -27.88 -47.69
CA ALA A 7 -9.03 -26.57 -47.10
C ALA A 7 -8.10 -26.34 -45.91
N THR A 8 -7.03 -25.57 -46.10
CA THR A 8 -6.14 -25.12 -45.02
C THR A 8 -6.79 -23.96 -44.26
N PHE A 9 -7.27 -24.23 -43.05
CA PHE A 9 -7.71 -23.19 -42.11
C PHE A 9 -6.49 -22.46 -41.54
N VAL A 10 -6.27 -21.23 -41.99
CA VAL A 10 -5.32 -20.30 -41.37
C VAL A 10 -5.99 -19.74 -40.12
N PHE A 11 -5.61 -20.27 -38.96
CA PHE A 11 -5.96 -19.66 -37.67
C PHE A 11 -5.18 -18.35 -37.54
N LEU A 12 -5.83 -17.23 -37.89
CA LEU A 12 -5.41 -15.89 -37.48
C LEU A 12 -5.57 -15.81 -35.96
N SER A 13 -4.52 -16.18 -35.22
CA SER A 13 -4.43 -15.95 -33.78
C SER A 13 -4.32 -14.45 -33.54
N THR A 14 -5.46 -13.78 -33.39
CA THR A 14 -5.50 -12.44 -32.83
C THR A 14 -5.00 -12.54 -31.39
N THR A 15 -3.76 -12.13 -31.16
CA THR A 15 -3.20 -12.04 -29.81
C THR A 15 -3.80 -10.81 -29.15
N TRP A 16 -4.89 -11.02 -28.40
CA TRP A 16 -5.41 -10.00 -27.49
C TRP A 16 -4.33 -9.79 -26.42
N ALA A 17 -3.71 -8.62 -26.42
CA ALA A 17 -2.82 -8.21 -25.34
C ALA A 17 -3.66 -8.16 -24.06
N GLN A 18 -3.57 -9.21 -23.24
CA GLN A 18 -4.17 -9.20 -21.91
C GLN A 18 -3.40 -8.18 -21.08
N THR A 19 -4.03 -7.03 -20.83
CA THR A 19 -3.58 -6.11 -19.80
C THR A 19 -3.70 -6.85 -18.47
N THR A 20 -2.60 -7.40 -17.96
CA THR A 20 -2.54 -7.97 -16.62
C THR A 20 -2.95 -6.89 -15.62
N PRO A 21 -3.94 -7.15 -14.73
CA PRO A 21 -4.26 -6.24 -13.64
C PRO A 21 -2.97 -5.87 -12.89
N ARG A 22 -2.79 -4.59 -12.55
CA ARG A 22 -1.71 -4.18 -11.66
C ARG A 22 -1.89 -4.92 -10.34
N ALA A 23 -0.87 -5.70 -9.95
CA ALA A 23 -0.82 -6.27 -8.61
C ALA A 23 -0.79 -5.10 -7.60
N VAL A 24 -1.75 -5.08 -6.68
CA VAL A 24 -1.72 -4.18 -5.53
C VAL A 24 -0.58 -4.63 -4.63
N ASP A 25 0.28 -3.71 -4.17
CA ASP A 25 1.35 -4.13 -3.28
C ASP A 25 0.77 -4.53 -1.90
N PRO A 26 1.30 -5.58 -1.27
CA PRO A 26 0.74 -6.10 -0.03
C PRO A 26 0.73 -5.09 1.13
N CYS A 27 1.75 -4.22 1.19
CA CYS A 27 1.87 -3.21 2.23
C CYS A 27 0.75 -2.18 2.13
N SER A 28 0.52 -1.62 0.95
CA SER A 28 -0.59 -0.70 0.69
C SER A 28 -1.96 -1.30 0.99
N MET A 29 -2.17 -2.57 0.62
CA MET A 29 -3.42 -3.25 0.93
C MET A 29 -3.61 -3.39 2.44
N CYS A 30 -2.56 -3.77 3.15
CA CYS A 30 -2.60 -3.83 4.61
C CYS A 30 -2.86 -2.46 5.23
N GLU A 31 -2.12 -1.42 4.84
CA GLU A 31 -2.27 -0.09 5.41
C GLU A 31 -3.67 0.45 5.19
N TYR A 32 -4.24 0.26 3.99
CA TYR A 32 -5.62 0.62 3.71
C TYR A 32 -6.60 -0.07 4.67
N VAL A 33 -6.53 -1.40 4.79
CA VAL A 33 -7.47 -2.16 5.63
C VAL A 33 -7.29 -1.82 7.11
N VAL A 34 -6.05 -1.70 7.60
CA VAL A 34 -5.77 -1.37 9.00
C VAL A 34 -6.18 0.07 9.31
N ASN A 35 -6.04 1.01 8.38
CA ASN A 35 -6.52 2.38 8.56
C ASN A 35 -8.05 2.43 8.69
N GLN A 36 -8.78 1.70 7.84
CA GLN A 36 -10.24 1.57 8.00
C GLN A 36 -10.56 0.94 9.36
N ALA A 37 -9.88 -0.15 9.73
CA ALA A 37 -10.11 -0.82 11.02
C ALA A 37 -9.89 0.13 12.20
N GLN A 38 -8.87 0.99 12.12
CA GLN A 38 -8.55 2.00 13.13
C GLN A 38 -9.67 3.04 13.27
N GLN A 39 -10.26 3.50 12.17
CA GLN A 39 -11.40 4.45 12.21
C GLN A 39 -12.62 3.85 12.92
N HIS A 40 -12.95 2.60 12.62
CA HIS A 40 -14.06 1.89 13.26
C HIS A 40 -13.77 1.62 14.75
N TYR A 41 -12.55 1.18 15.07
CA TYR A 41 -12.09 0.99 16.44
C TYR A 41 -12.20 2.28 17.28
N HIS A 42 -11.83 3.43 16.70
CA HIS A 42 -11.94 4.73 17.36
C HIS A 42 -13.38 5.19 17.62
N ARG A 43 -14.37 4.63 16.92
CA ARG A 43 -15.80 4.85 17.22
C ARG A 43 -16.34 3.93 18.31
N ASN A 44 -15.46 3.20 19.00
CA ASN A 44 -15.80 2.18 20.01
C ASN A 44 -16.62 1.03 19.45
N GLU A 45 -16.46 0.74 18.16
CA GLU A 45 -17.07 -0.43 17.55
C GLU A 45 -16.37 -1.71 18.04
N ASP A 46 -17.16 -2.74 18.34
CA ASP A 46 -16.61 -4.03 18.70
C ASP A 46 -15.99 -4.72 17.49
N LYS A 47 -15.13 -5.71 17.72
CA LYS A 47 -14.41 -6.42 16.66
C LYS A 47 -15.32 -6.97 15.55
N GLY A 48 -16.50 -7.48 15.90
CA GLY A 48 -17.44 -8.02 14.92
C GLY A 48 -18.00 -6.94 14.00
N GLU A 49 -18.25 -5.76 14.54
CA GLU A 49 -18.68 -4.60 13.77
C GLU A 49 -17.56 -4.07 12.86
N VAL A 50 -16.32 -3.97 13.38
CA VAL A 50 -15.14 -3.63 12.56
C VAL A 50 -14.98 -4.63 11.41
N GLU A 51 -15.04 -5.94 11.68
CA GLU A 51 -14.94 -6.97 10.64
C GLU A 51 -16.00 -6.77 9.55
N ARG A 52 -17.25 -6.56 9.95
CA ARG A 52 -18.39 -6.40 9.04
C ARG A 52 -18.19 -5.21 8.11
N GLU A 53 -17.70 -4.09 8.62
CA GLU A 53 -17.50 -2.88 7.84
C GLU A 53 -16.31 -3.00 6.89
N LEU A 54 -15.21 -3.61 7.32
CA LEU A 54 -14.08 -3.90 6.41
C LEU A 54 -14.49 -4.82 5.25
N LEU A 55 -15.32 -5.83 5.52
CA LEU A 55 -15.89 -6.69 4.47
C LEU A 55 -16.81 -5.91 3.52
N ASN A 56 -17.52 -4.91 4.03
CA ASN A 56 -18.30 -4.02 3.18
C ASN A 56 -17.38 -3.18 2.27
N ASP A 57 -16.27 -2.66 2.80
CA ASP A 57 -15.26 -1.92 2.04
C ASP A 57 -14.61 -2.76 0.94
N CYS A 58 -14.38 -4.05 1.15
CA CYS A 58 -13.88 -4.96 0.10
C CYS A 58 -14.76 -4.97 -1.16
N ASN A 59 -16.08 -4.77 -1.03
CA ASN A 59 -16.98 -4.76 -2.18
C ASN A 59 -16.71 -3.60 -3.14
N THR A 60 -16.07 -2.52 -2.66
CA THR A 60 -15.69 -1.37 -3.49
C THR A 60 -14.64 -1.75 -4.54
N LEU A 61 -13.82 -2.77 -4.26
CA LEU A 61 -12.77 -3.25 -5.16
C LEU A 61 -13.31 -3.91 -6.42
N LYS A 62 -14.54 -4.46 -6.38
CA LYS A 62 -15.16 -5.18 -7.49
C LYS A 62 -15.15 -4.38 -8.79
N ARG A 63 -15.40 -3.07 -8.71
CA ARG A 63 -15.46 -2.17 -9.86
C ARG A 63 -14.11 -2.04 -10.59
N PHE A 64 -13.01 -2.14 -9.86
CA PHE A 64 -11.67 -1.83 -10.36
C PHE A 64 -10.83 -3.07 -10.61
N TYR A 65 -11.00 -4.10 -9.78
CA TYR A 65 -10.13 -5.28 -9.75
C TYR A 65 -10.90 -6.60 -9.95
N GLY A 66 -12.23 -6.53 -10.08
CA GLY A 66 -13.09 -7.68 -10.33
C GLY A 66 -13.41 -8.50 -9.09
N GLU A 67 -14.16 -9.59 -9.30
CA GLU A 67 -14.69 -10.44 -8.22
C GLU A 67 -13.60 -11.10 -7.38
N GLN A 68 -12.46 -11.43 -7.99
CA GLN A 68 -11.38 -12.13 -7.30
C GLN A 68 -10.74 -11.24 -6.22
N ALA A 69 -10.57 -9.95 -6.49
CA ALA A 69 -10.01 -9.02 -5.51
C ALA A 69 -10.90 -8.86 -4.27
N VAL A 70 -12.22 -8.92 -4.43
CA VAL A 70 -13.16 -8.92 -3.29
C VAL A 70 -12.93 -10.15 -2.42
N LYS A 71 -12.82 -11.34 -3.04
CA LYS A 71 -12.59 -12.60 -2.32
C LYS A 71 -11.25 -12.62 -1.60
N ASP A 72 -10.21 -12.10 -2.24
CA ASP A 72 -8.87 -12.03 -1.66
C ASP A 72 -8.86 -11.06 -0.46
N CYS A 73 -9.53 -9.91 -0.59
CA CYS A 73 -9.73 -8.93 0.48
C CYS A 73 -10.52 -9.53 1.66
N ASP A 74 -11.66 -10.17 1.40
CA ASP A 74 -12.47 -10.84 2.41
C ASP A 74 -11.68 -11.90 3.17
N SER A 75 -10.96 -12.75 2.42
CA SER A 75 -10.12 -13.80 3.00
C SER A 75 -9.00 -13.24 3.86
N TRP A 76 -8.40 -12.12 3.44
CA TRP A 76 -7.34 -11.47 4.18
C TRP A 76 -7.85 -10.85 5.48
N ILE A 77 -8.99 -10.14 5.46
CA ILE A 77 -9.62 -9.57 6.67
C ILE A 77 -9.93 -10.68 7.67
N ARG A 78 -10.63 -11.73 7.24
CA ARG A 78 -11.05 -12.81 8.16
C ARG A 78 -9.88 -13.52 8.80
N LYS A 79 -8.75 -13.62 8.09
CA LYS A 79 -7.52 -14.22 8.61
C LYS A 79 -6.83 -13.31 9.63
N ASN A 80 -6.92 -12.00 9.47
CA ASN A 80 -6.08 -11.04 10.17
C ASN A 80 -6.82 -10.15 11.18
N ILE A 81 -8.15 -10.12 11.18
CA ILE A 81 -8.95 -9.20 12.01
C ILE A 81 -8.67 -9.32 13.51
N ASP A 82 -8.39 -10.53 14.00
CA ASP A 82 -8.01 -10.74 15.41
C ASP A 82 -6.69 -10.05 15.77
N VAL A 83 -5.71 -10.12 14.87
CA VAL A 83 -4.39 -9.49 15.03
C VAL A 83 -4.53 -7.97 14.93
N ILE A 84 -5.26 -7.48 13.93
CA ILE A 84 -5.50 -6.05 13.71
C ILE A 84 -6.19 -5.45 14.94
N TYR A 85 -7.29 -6.04 15.41
CA TYR A 85 -8.06 -5.50 16.53
C TYR A 85 -7.29 -5.56 17.86
N ARG A 86 -6.47 -6.60 18.06
CA ARG A 86 -5.56 -6.67 19.22
C ARG A 86 -4.52 -5.56 19.15
N ASP A 87 -3.85 -5.39 18.03
CA ASP A 87 -2.74 -4.46 17.93
C ASP A 87 -3.21 -2.99 17.95
N LEU A 88 -4.41 -2.71 17.44
CA LEU A 88 -5.09 -1.42 17.63
C LEU A 88 -5.38 -1.14 19.11
N ARG A 89 -5.77 -2.17 19.88
CA ARG A 89 -5.97 -2.05 21.33
C ARG A 89 -4.66 -1.80 22.08
N ASP A 90 -3.59 -2.40 21.60
CA ASP A 90 -2.24 -2.20 22.13
C ASP A 90 -1.64 -0.83 21.71
N GLY A 91 -2.39 -0.03 20.94
CA GLY A 91 -2.01 1.32 20.54
C GLY A 91 -0.95 1.37 19.44
N LYS A 92 -0.80 0.31 18.65
CA LYS A 92 0.13 0.30 17.51
C LYS A 92 -0.38 1.16 16.37
N SER A 93 0.55 1.77 15.64
CA SER A 93 0.21 2.51 14.42
C SER A 93 -0.14 1.55 13.26
N THR A 94 -0.86 2.07 12.26
CA THR A 94 -1.21 1.32 11.04
C THR A 94 0.02 0.68 10.39
N TYR A 95 1.12 1.44 10.23
CA TYR A 95 2.36 0.93 9.65
C TYR A 95 2.99 -0.19 10.50
N GLN A 96 3.04 -0.02 11.83
CA GLN A 96 3.61 -1.03 12.73
C GLN A 96 2.83 -2.35 12.67
N ILE A 97 1.50 -2.28 12.61
CA ILE A 97 0.64 -3.46 12.44
C ILE A 97 1.00 -4.17 11.14
N CYS A 98 1.09 -3.44 10.03
CA CYS A 98 1.40 -4.03 8.73
C CYS A 98 2.84 -4.55 8.62
N TYR A 99 3.79 -3.92 9.30
CA TYR A 99 5.15 -4.42 9.44
C TYR A 99 5.21 -5.72 10.23
N ASP A 100 4.53 -5.77 11.39
CA ASP A 100 4.48 -6.96 12.26
C ASP A 100 3.77 -8.15 11.58
N MET A 101 2.82 -7.86 10.69
CA MET A 101 2.15 -8.86 9.85
C MET A 101 3.00 -9.34 8.67
N GLY A 102 4.15 -8.70 8.41
CA GLY A 102 5.04 -9.04 7.30
C GLY A 102 4.54 -8.59 5.93
N GLU A 103 3.51 -7.75 5.88
CA GLU A 103 2.96 -7.18 4.65
C GLU A 103 3.79 -5.97 4.20
N CYS A 104 4.27 -5.20 5.17
CA CYS A 104 5.22 -4.13 4.96
C CYS A 104 6.64 -4.59 5.33
N GLY A 105 7.57 -4.42 4.40
CA GLY A 105 9.00 -4.62 4.64
C GLY A 105 9.78 -3.35 4.37
N VAL A 106 10.97 -3.23 4.97
CA VAL A 106 11.99 -2.29 4.51
C VAL A 106 12.51 -2.78 3.16
N THR A 107 11.78 -2.52 2.09
CA THR A 107 12.29 -2.77 0.73
C THR A 107 12.04 -1.57 -0.16
N GLY A 108 13.03 -0.69 -0.09
CA GLY A 108 13.40 0.27 -1.12
C GLY A 108 14.90 0.55 -1.07
N GLY A 109 15.74 -0.49 -1.01
CA GLY A 109 17.20 -0.32 -1.07
C GLY A 109 17.99 -1.54 -0.59
N THR A 110 18.75 -2.15 -1.48
CA THR A 110 19.86 -3.04 -1.16
C THR A 110 20.76 -2.43 -0.07
N MET A 111 20.82 -3.03 1.12
CA MET A 111 22.04 -3.15 1.93
C MET A 111 21.84 -4.06 3.15
N GLY A 112 22.63 -5.12 3.21
CA GLY A 112 23.15 -5.71 4.45
C GLY A 112 22.22 -6.60 5.27
N THR A 113 22.32 -7.92 5.07
CA THR A 113 22.16 -8.89 6.17
C THR A 113 23.13 -8.54 7.29
N THR A 114 22.65 -7.84 8.32
CA THR A 114 23.22 -7.96 9.67
C THR A 114 22.12 -8.50 10.57
N GLN A 115 22.10 -9.83 10.61
CA GLN A 115 21.34 -10.63 11.55
C GLN A 115 21.75 -10.23 12.98
N ARG A 116 20.82 -9.63 13.74
CA ARG A 116 20.98 -9.46 15.18
C ARG A 116 20.65 -10.79 15.84
N THR A 117 21.69 -11.59 16.05
CA THR A 117 21.68 -12.80 16.84
C THR A 117 21.48 -12.43 18.31
N THR A 118 20.34 -12.80 18.88
CA THR A 118 20.12 -12.72 20.34
C THR A 118 20.86 -13.90 20.97
N THR A 119 22.00 -13.61 21.59
CA THR A 119 22.87 -14.55 22.30
C THR A 119 22.12 -15.22 23.45
N THR A 120 21.94 -16.54 23.39
CA THR A 120 21.64 -17.39 24.55
C THR A 120 22.78 -18.43 24.68
N PRO A 121 23.30 -18.72 25.89
CA PRO A 121 24.51 -19.53 26.04
C PRO A 121 24.34 -21.00 25.67
N ALA A 122 25.46 -21.57 25.21
CA ALA A 122 25.64 -22.89 24.64
C ALA A 122 25.32 -24.07 25.58
N ILE A 123 24.77 -25.14 24.99
CA ILE A 123 25.13 -26.52 25.34
C ILE A 123 25.53 -27.22 24.04
N GLN A 124 26.80 -27.62 23.99
CA GLN A 124 27.42 -28.38 22.91
C GLN A 124 26.86 -29.79 22.85
N MET A 125 26.59 -30.29 21.64
CA MET A 125 26.81 -31.69 21.29
C MET A 125 27.33 -31.81 19.86
N THR A 126 28.11 -32.87 19.67
CA THR A 126 29.21 -33.03 18.72
C THR A 126 28.84 -33.96 17.56
N THR A 127 29.57 -33.84 16.45
CA THR A 127 29.68 -34.73 15.25
C THR A 127 28.46 -34.79 14.30
N THR A 128 28.60 -34.65 12.97
CA THR A 128 29.37 -35.48 12.03
C THR A 128 29.46 -34.77 10.66
N PRO A 129 30.54 -34.90 9.85
CA PRO A 129 30.61 -34.25 8.53
C PRO A 129 29.90 -35.09 7.47
N SER A 130 28.93 -34.50 6.76
CA SER A 130 28.33 -35.10 5.55
C SER A 130 28.80 -34.31 4.34
N THR A 131 29.55 -34.98 3.47
CA THR A 131 30.13 -34.46 2.23
C THR A 131 29.03 -34.32 1.17
N THR A 132 28.70 -33.09 0.76
CA THR A 132 27.80 -32.84 -0.37
C THR A 132 28.61 -32.34 -1.56
N THR A 133 28.62 -33.14 -2.62
CA THR A 133 29.28 -32.85 -3.90
C THR A 133 28.50 -31.79 -4.68
N THR A 134 29.12 -30.63 -4.92
CA THR A 134 28.57 -29.55 -5.75
C THR A 134 28.88 -29.81 -7.23
N THR A 135 27.86 -30.07 -8.04
CA THR A 135 27.97 -30.12 -9.50
C THR A 135 27.77 -28.72 -10.08
N THR A 136 28.83 -28.14 -10.63
CA THR A 136 28.80 -26.83 -11.31
C THR A 136 28.38 -27.00 -12.77
N THR A 137 27.14 -26.66 -13.10
CA THR A 137 26.68 -26.55 -14.50
C THR A 137 26.90 -25.13 -14.99
N ARG A 138 27.78 -24.99 -15.98
CA ARG A 138 28.14 -23.73 -16.65
C ARG A 138 27.14 -23.45 -17.77
N THR A 139 26.27 -22.46 -17.56
CA THR A 139 25.34 -21.94 -18.58
C THR A 139 25.96 -20.73 -19.28
N THR A 140 26.09 -20.81 -20.61
CA THR A 140 26.58 -19.72 -21.46
C THR A 140 25.40 -18.85 -21.87
N THR A 141 25.34 -17.62 -21.39
CA THR A 141 24.30 -16.64 -21.77
C THR A 141 24.81 -15.79 -22.94
N THR A 142 24.12 -15.87 -24.07
CA THR A 142 24.37 -15.05 -25.26
C THR A 142 23.62 -13.72 -25.14
N THR A 143 24.34 -12.62 -24.94
CA THR A 143 23.78 -11.26 -24.88
C THR A 143 23.47 -10.77 -26.30
N THR A 144 22.19 -10.56 -26.61
CA THR A 144 21.75 -9.91 -27.86
C THR A 144 21.39 -8.46 -27.55
N THR A 145 22.15 -7.52 -28.10
CA THR A 145 21.91 -6.08 -27.94
C THR A 145 20.85 -5.63 -28.95
N THR A 146 19.66 -5.25 -28.47
CA THR A 146 18.59 -4.68 -29.29
C THR A 146 18.47 -3.18 -29.01
N THR A 147 18.86 -2.36 -29.97
CA THR A 147 18.70 -0.90 -29.93
C THR A 147 17.21 -0.55 -30.11
N ARG A 148 16.59 -0.01 -29.06
CA ARG A 148 15.18 0.42 -29.06
C ARG A 148 15.11 1.94 -29.27
N THR A 149 14.47 2.35 -30.36
CA THR A 149 14.14 3.75 -30.67
C THR A 149 12.98 4.21 -29.78
N THR A 150 13.20 5.26 -29.00
CA THR A 150 12.19 5.87 -28.12
C THR A 150 11.36 6.88 -28.91
N THR A 151 10.11 6.55 -29.20
CA THR A 151 9.11 7.50 -29.69
C THR A 151 8.40 8.10 -28.48
N THR A 152 8.62 9.39 -28.24
CA THR A 152 7.95 10.18 -27.21
C THR A 152 6.51 10.43 -27.65
N THR A 153 5.57 9.65 -27.11
CA THR A 153 4.13 9.92 -27.23
C THR A 153 3.67 10.65 -25.97
N THR A 154 3.40 11.95 -26.12
CA THR A 154 2.75 12.78 -25.11
C THR A 154 1.32 12.27 -24.93
N VAL A 155 1.10 11.48 -23.89
CA VAL A 155 -0.24 11.07 -23.44
C VAL A 155 -0.80 12.20 -22.59
N THR A 156 -1.76 12.93 -23.15
CA THR A 156 -2.56 13.91 -22.41
C THR A 156 -3.52 13.13 -21.50
N THR A 157 -3.14 12.99 -20.23
CA THR A 157 -3.90 12.27 -19.22
C THR A 157 -5.08 13.10 -18.73
N THR A 158 -6.23 12.45 -18.79
CA THR A 158 -7.51 12.67 -18.11
C THR A 158 -7.45 13.45 -16.79
N THR A 159 -8.34 14.46 -16.66
CA THR A 159 -8.87 15.11 -15.44
C THR A 159 -7.89 15.31 -14.28
N PRO A 160 -7.50 16.56 -13.95
CA PRO A 160 -6.61 16.83 -12.84
C PRO A 160 -7.26 16.26 -11.57
N LEU A 161 -6.53 15.37 -10.93
CA LEU A 161 -6.83 14.94 -9.58
C LEU A 161 -6.79 16.22 -8.72
N ASP A 162 -7.96 16.62 -8.24
CA ASP A 162 -8.14 17.88 -7.52
C ASP A 162 -7.32 17.82 -6.23
N MET A 163 -6.24 18.61 -6.15
CA MET A 163 -5.37 18.67 -4.96
C MET A 163 -6.18 19.03 -3.71
N CYS A 164 -7.29 19.75 -3.89
CA CYS A 164 -8.24 20.07 -2.82
C CYS A 164 -8.91 18.82 -2.24
N TYR A 165 -9.17 17.79 -3.06
CA TYR A 165 -9.75 16.53 -2.59
C TYR A 165 -8.76 15.72 -1.77
N VAL A 166 -7.50 15.63 -2.23
CA VAL A 166 -6.43 14.93 -1.52
C VAL A 166 -6.15 15.63 -0.19
N CYS A 167 -6.07 16.96 -0.17
CA CYS A 167 -5.92 17.71 1.06
C CYS A 167 -7.08 17.45 2.03
N GLN A 168 -8.34 17.54 1.56
CA GLN A 168 -9.50 17.32 2.43
C GLN A 168 -9.48 15.93 3.06
N TYR A 169 -9.14 14.89 2.29
CA TYR A 169 -8.97 13.54 2.80
C TYR A 169 -7.91 13.48 3.90
N VAL A 170 -6.73 14.08 3.67
CA VAL A 170 -5.64 14.11 4.66
C VAL A 170 -6.08 14.85 5.94
N ILE A 171 -6.80 15.97 5.82
CA ILE A 171 -7.30 16.74 6.97
C ILE A 171 -8.43 16.01 7.71
N ASP A 172 -9.31 15.29 7.02
CA ASP A 172 -10.34 14.47 7.65
C ASP A 172 -9.72 13.35 8.50
N GLN A 173 -8.66 12.72 7.98
CA GLN A 173 -7.87 11.76 8.75
C GLN A 173 -7.18 12.44 9.95
N ALA A 174 -6.62 13.63 9.75
CA ALA A 174 -6.04 14.44 10.82
C ALA A 174 -7.02 14.68 11.98
N ARG A 175 -8.30 15.00 11.69
CA ARG A 175 -9.34 15.18 12.71
C ARG A 175 -9.62 13.92 13.50
N ALA A 176 -9.62 12.76 12.83
CA ALA A 176 -9.81 11.49 13.50
C ALA A 176 -8.70 11.23 14.53
N PHE A 177 -7.46 11.64 14.26
CA PHE A 177 -6.37 11.62 15.24
C PHE A 177 -6.53 12.70 16.33
N PHE A 178 -6.86 13.93 15.92
CA PHE A 178 -6.99 15.09 16.82
C PHE A 178 -8.04 14.90 17.90
N ASN A 179 -9.21 14.36 17.54
CA ASN A 179 -10.30 14.13 18.48
C ASN A 179 -10.02 13.00 19.48
N ASN A 180 -9.02 12.15 19.25
CA ASN A 180 -8.82 10.91 20.00
C ASN A 180 -7.67 10.90 21.00
N ARG A 181 -6.66 11.79 20.92
CA ARG A 181 -5.64 12.06 21.99
C ARG A 181 -4.44 12.93 21.57
N VAL A 182 -4.40 13.47 20.36
CA VAL A 182 -3.27 14.33 19.93
C VAL A 182 -3.41 15.71 20.57
N THR A 183 -2.55 16.01 21.56
CA THR A 183 -2.56 17.30 22.28
C THR A 183 -1.50 18.28 21.79
N ASP A 184 -0.58 17.83 20.94
CA ASP A 184 0.54 18.63 20.46
C ASP A 184 0.82 18.41 18.98
N GLU A 185 1.47 19.41 18.40
CA GLU A 185 1.78 19.51 16.98
C GLU A 185 2.68 18.36 16.49
N VAL A 186 3.58 17.87 17.36
CA VAL A 186 4.56 16.83 17.00
C VAL A 186 3.87 15.50 16.78
N ALA A 187 2.96 15.12 17.68
CA ALA A 187 2.14 13.93 17.51
C ALA A 187 1.24 14.04 16.28
N LEU A 188 0.61 15.19 16.04
CA LEU A 188 -0.22 15.42 14.85
C LEU A 188 0.59 15.24 13.57
N LYS A 189 1.79 15.82 13.53
CA LYS A 189 2.70 15.73 12.39
C LYS A 189 3.05 14.29 12.05
N SER A 190 3.40 13.51 13.06
CA SER A 190 3.78 12.11 12.87
C SER A 190 2.65 11.29 12.23
N GLU A 191 1.42 11.47 12.70
CA GLU A 191 0.25 10.78 12.16
C GLU A 191 -0.05 11.24 10.72
N LEU A 192 -0.01 12.55 10.46
CA LEU A 192 -0.24 13.11 9.13
C LEU A 192 0.80 12.63 8.11
N LEU A 193 2.07 12.52 8.51
CA LEU A 193 3.11 11.95 7.65
C LEU A 193 2.85 10.46 7.34
N SER A 194 2.31 9.71 8.28
CA SER A 194 1.89 8.32 8.04
C SER A 194 0.72 8.26 7.04
N VAL A 195 -0.25 9.17 7.13
CA VAL A 195 -1.33 9.28 6.14
C VAL A 195 -0.77 9.59 4.76
N CYS A 196 0.15 10.55 4.65
CA CYS A 196 0.79 10.86 3.37
C CYS A 196 1.51 9.65 2.75
N GLN A 197 2.16 8.81 3.56
CA GLN A 197 2.83 7.61 3.07
C GLN A 197 1.84 6.57 2.51
N SER A 198 0.67 6.42 3.15
CA SER A 198 -0.38 5.52 2.67
C SER A 198 -0.97 5.92 1.30
N LEU A 199 -0.85 7.19 0.92
CA LEU A 199 -1.27 7.69 -0.40
C LEU A 199 -0.45 7.10 -1.56
N SER A 200 0.73 6.54 -1.29
CA SER A 200 1.59 5.91 -2.31
C SER A 200 0.92 4.75 -3.05
N SER A 201 -0.08 4.14 -2.43
CA SER A 201 -0.90 3.05 -2.96
C SER A 201 -1.79 3.48 -4.13
N GLN A 202 -2.36 4.68 -4.02
CA GLN A 202 -3.39 5.20 -4.92
C GLN A 202 -2.84 6.30 -5.84
N TYR A 203 -1.78 6.97 -5.39
CA TYR A 203 -1.18 8.12 -6.04
C TYR A 203 0.33 7.92 -6.24
N GLY A 204 0.88 8.56 -7.27
CA GLY A 204 2.32 8.49 -7.55
C GLY A 204 3.15 9.12 -6.42
N GLN A 205 4.44 8.79 -6.40
CA GLN A 205 5.39 9.32 -5.41
C GLN A 205 5.45 10.86 -5.39
N ASP A 206 5.18 11.52 -6.51
CA ASP A 206 5.11 12.98 -6.57
C ASP A 206 4.00 13.56 -5.67
N VAL A 207 2.86 12.88 -5.58
CA VAL A 207 1.73 13.27 -4.70
C VAL A 207 2.06 13.01 -3.23
N VAL A 208 2.71 11.88 -2.95
CA VAL A 208 3.18 11.54 -1.60
C VAL A 208 4.17 12.58 -1.11
N GLN A 209 5.14 12.95 -1.95
CA GLN A 209 6.14 13.95 -1.59
C GLN A 209 5.55 15.34 -1.45
N GLY A 210 4.57 15.70 -2.30
CA GLY A 210 3.75 16.91 -2.14
C GLY A 210 3.10 16.96 -0.76
N CYS A 211 2.32 15.93 -0.41
CA CYS A 211 1.69 15.79 0.90
C CYS A 211 2.69 15.93 2.05
N ILE A 212 3.83 15.22 1.98
CA ILE A 212 4.87 15.31 3.02
C ILE A 212 5.41 16.74 3.14
N ASN A 213 5.64 17.42 2.02
CA ASN A 213 6.13 18.80 2.02
C ASN A 213 5.09 19.74 2.62
N ASP A 214 3.83 19.59 2.25
CA ASP A 214 2.73 20.44 2.72
C ASP A 214 2.52 20.25 4.22
N ILE A 215 2.50 19.02 4.71
CA ILE A 215 2.46 18.74 6.15
C ILE A 215 3.67 19.36 6.85
N ASN A 216 4.89 19.21 6.32
CA ASN A 216 6.07 19.80 6.95
C ASN A 216 6.03 21.33 6.99
N GLN A 217 5.44 21.95 5.99
CA GLN A 217 5.38 23.39 5.81
C GLN A 217 4.23 24.04 6.60
N TYR A 218 3.08 23.37 6.70
CA TYR A 218 1.84 23.95 7.23
C TYR A 218 1.33 23.28 8.49
N ILE A 219 2.12 22.44 9.16
CA ILE A 219 1.68 21.73 10.36
C ILE A 219 1.17 22.67 11.46
N ASP A 220 1.78 23.84 11.61
CA ASP A 220 1.38 24.89 12.55
C ASP A 220 -0.02 25.43 12.24
N VAL A 221 -0.28 25.73 10.96
CA VAL A 221 -1.59 26.17 10.46
C VAL A 221 -2.64 25.06 10.64
N ILE A 222 -2.32 23.84 10.22
CA ILE A 222 -3.22 22.67 10.34
C ILE A 222 -3.58 22.45 11.81
N PHE A 223 -2.60 22.47 12.71
CA PHE A 223 -2.84 22.27 14.14
C PHE A 223 -3.77 23.36 14.70
N VAL A 224 -3.48 24.63 14.44
CA VAL A 224 -4.30 25.76 14.89
C VAL A 224 -5.73 25.66 14.35
N ASP A 225 -5.90 25.29 13.09
CA ASP A 225 -7.23 25.21 12.49
C ASP A 225 -8.02 24.00 12.97
N LEU A 226 -7.36 22.88 13.26
CA LEU A 226 -7.99 21.73 13.90
C LEU A 226 -8.41 22.05 15.34
N VAL A 227 -7.59 22.75 16.13
CA VAL A 227 -7.96 23.27 17.46
C VAL A 227 -9.21 24.17 17.36
N ASN A 228 -9.24 25.04 16.36
CA ASN A 228 -10.34 25.96 16.10
C ASN A 228 -11.56 25.29 15.44
N LYS A 229 -11.51 23.97 15.19
CA LYS A 229 -12.58 23.21 14.53
C LYS A 229 -12.97 23.81 13.17
N LYS A 230 -11.96 24.23 12.41
CA LYS A 230 -11.95 24.41 10.93
C LYS A 230 -12.92 23.45 10.24
N ALA A 231 -13.53 23.69 9.08
CA ALA A 231 -13.91 22.56 8.21
C ALA A 231 -12.69 22.11 7.41
N SER A 232 -12.61 20.86 6.95
CA SER A 232 -11.41 20.36 6.22
C SER A 232 -11.13 21.15 4.96
N LYS A 233 -12.20 21.58 4.26
CA LYS A 233 -12.10 22.49 3.13
C LYS A 233 -11.45 23.83 3.50
N ASP A 234 -11.80 24.41 4.65
CA ASP A 234 -11.27 25.70 5.08
C ASP A 234 -9.78 25.59 5.46
N VAL A 235 -9.39 24.50 6.14
CA VAL A 235 -7.97 24.19 6.43
C VAL A 235 -7.17 24.10 5.12
N CYS A 236 -7.73 23.42 4.11
CA CYS A 236 -7.08 23.28 2.82
C CYS A 236 -7.02 24.58 2.00
N ILE A 237 -7.95 25.52 2.21
CA ILE A 237 -7.85 26.89 1.67
C ILE A 237 -6.70 27.63 2.36
N ASP A 238 -6.56 27.49 3.68
CA ASP A 238 -5.49 28.13 4.45
C ASP A 238 -4.10 27.56 4.09
N MET A 239 -4.02 26.27 3.73
CA MET A 239 -2.83 25.63 3.14
C MET A 239 -2.57 26.02 1.67
N LYS A 240 -3.53 26.69 1.01
CA LYS A 240 -3.51 27.06 -0.41
C LYS A 240 -3.59 25.88 -1.39
N GLU A 241 -4.09 24.74 -0.92
CA GLU A 241 -4.34 23.54 -1.73
C GLU A 241 -5.74 23.54 -2.37
N CYS A 242 -6.66 24.34 -1.82
CA CYS A 242 -7.99 24.60 -2.37
C CYS A 242 -8.09 26.08 -2.82
N MET A 243 -8.44 26.32 -4.09
CA MET A 243 -8.76 27.65 -4.63
C MET A 243 -10.24 27.80 -4.96
#